data_AF-A0A8H8T198-F1
#
_entry.id   AF-A0A8H8T198-F1
#
_cell.length_a   1.000
_cell.length_b   1.000
_cell.length_c   1.000
_cell.angle_alpha   90.00
_cell.angle_beta   90.00
_cell.angle_gamma   90.00
#
_symmetry.space_group_name_H-M   'P 1'
#
loop_
_entity.id
_entity.type
_entity.pdbx_description
1 polymer ?
#
loop_
_entity_poly.entity_id
_entity_poly.type
_entity_poly.pdbx_seq_one_letter_code
_entity_poly.pdbx_strand_id
1 'polypeptide(L)'
;MSIEPLFCAALQTNKSPLLTIDIEGITDTQTALIDSGSSANFTDPQFAHSHNIPLTELDSPRSVIGIDGKQVRNPIRFKAWLVFSSQNRQFSAIFYALPLGNRNLIHGTPWLELANPDIDWTTMKVLLRLATAQAGNINPEPQNLPVEFQEFQKVVTTKSEMTAVR
;
A
#
# COMPACT_ATOMS: atom_id res chain seq x y z
N MET A 1 16.77 0.95 -23.48
CA MET A 1 15.83 -0.19 -23.45
C MET A 1 14.76 0.16 -22.43
N SER A 2 13.57 0.54 -22.90
CA SER A 2 12.51 1.10 -22.06
C SER A 2 11.93 0.00 -21.17
N ILE A 3 12.07 0.17 -19.85
CA ILE A 3 11.35 -0.64 -18.88
C ILE A 3 9.94 -0.02 -18.84
N GLU A 4 8.97 -0.65 -19.49
CA GLU A 4 7.55 -0.28 -19.32
C GLU A 4 7.25 -0.32 -17.81
N PRO A 5 6.94 0.82 -17.16
CA PRO A 5 6.61 0.81 -15.75
C PRO A 5 5.35 -0.01 -15.59
N LEU A 6 5.42 -1.09 -14.82
CA LEU A 6 4.33 -2.03 -14.56
C LEU A 6 3.22 -1.45 -13.67
N PHE A 7 3.01 -0.13 -13.73
CA PHE A 7 2.03 0.55 -12.91
C PHE A 7 0.87 1.04 -13.77
N CYS A 8 -0.28 0.43 -13.52
CA CYS A 8 -1.62 0.88 -13.92
C CYS A 8 -1.99 0.71 -15.40
N ALA A 9 -2.75 -0.34 -15.69
CA ALA A 9 -3.91 -0.18 -16.57
C ALA A 9 -4.99 0.62 -15.81
N ALA A 10 -4.73 1.90 -15.57
CA ALA A 10 -5.75 2.91 -15.32
C ALA A 10 -5.61 3.90 -16.47
N LEU A 11 -6.73 4.43 -16.98
CA LEU A 11 -6.68 5.59 -17.88
C LEU A 11 -5.70 6.60 -17.27
N GLN A 12 -4.72 7.08 -18.05
CA GLN A 12 -3.74 8.08 -17.61
C GLN A 12 -4.50 9.34 -17.19
N THR A 13 -4.95 9.37 -15.94
CA THR A 13 -5.54 10.52 -15.31
C THR A 13 -4.52 11.03 -14.30
N ASN A 14 -4.27 12.32 -14.31
CA ASN A 14 -3.35 12.96 -13.35
C ASN A 14 -3.95 13.03 -11.93
N LYS A 15 -5.11 12.38 -11.68
CA LYS A 15 -5.78 12.36 -10.39
C LYS A 15 -5.44 11.08 -9.65
N SER A 16 -4.43 11.15 -8.81
CA SER A 16 -4.10 10.07 -7.86
C SER A 16 -3.98 10.66 -6.45
N PRO A 17 -4.44 9.96 -5.42
CA PRO A 17 -4.20 10.37 -4.04
C PRO A 17 -2.70 10.26 -3.75
N LEU A 18 -2.08 11.41 -3.47
CA LEU A 18 -0.67 11.51 -3.10
C LEU A 18 -0.59 11.96 -1.64
N LEU A 19 0.28 11.29 -0.88
CA LEU A 19 0.62 11.69 0.48
C LEU A 19 2.02 12.29 0.49
N THR A 20 2.12 13.52 0.98
CA THR A 20 3.39 14.17 1.28
C THR A 20 3.99 13.55 2.55
N ILE A 21 5.24 13.08 2.48
CA ILE A 21 5.95 12.46 3.59
C ILE A 21 7.37 13.02 3.72
N ASP A 22 7.87 13.07 4.95
CA ASP A 22 9.27 13.38 5.24
C ASP A 22 9.94 12.10 5.74
N ILE A 23 10.96 11.61 5.01
CA ILE A 23 11.69 10.40 5.38
C ILE A 23 12.89 10.80 6.24
N GLU A 24 13.10 10.07 7.34
CA GLU A 24 14.26 10.29 8.21
C GLU A 24 15.57 10.15 7.43
N GLY A 25 16.43 11.17 7.51
CA GLY A 25 17.70 11.22 6.78
C GLY A 25 17.61 11.78 5.35
N ILE A 26 16.41 12.11 4.85
CA ILE A 26 16.22 12.78 3.55
C ILE A 26 15.69 14.20 3.81
N THR A 27 16.43 15.20 3.32
CA THR A 27 16.05 16.61 3.51
C THR A 27 14.84 17.01 2.66
N ASP A 28 14.75 16.50 1.44
CA ASP A 28 13.65 16.83 0.54
C ASP A 28 12.40 16.02 0.87
N THR A 29 11.29 16.72 1.04
CA THR A 29 9.97 16.10 1.19
C THR A 29 9.63 15.25 -0.05
N GLN A 30 9.05 14.08 0.18
CA GLN A 30 8.69 13.11 -0.85
C GLN A 30 7.17 13.01 -1.00
N THR A 31 6.73 12.47 -2.14
CA THR A 31 5.32 12.12 -2.35
C THR A 31 5.19 10.61 -2.55
N ALA A 32 4.34 9.97 -1.77
CA ALA A 32 3.97 8.58 -1.94
C ALA A 32 2.60 8.47 -2.61
N LEU A 33 2.48 7.58 -3.59
CA LEU A 33 1.19 7.20 -4.16
C LEU A 33 0.43 6.33 -3.16
N ILE A 34 -0.83 6.67 -2.90
CA ILE A 34 -1.73 5.80 -2.16
C ILE A 34 -2.40 4.83 -3.14
N ASP A 35 -2.18 3.53 -2.94
CA ASP A 35 -2.69 2.49 -3.83
C ASP A 35 -3.25 1.30 -3.05
N SER A 36 -4.58 1.26 -2.90
CA SER A 36 -5.27 0.14 -2.27
C SER A 36 -5.23 -1.15 -3.10
N GLY A 37 -4.87 -1.08 -4.40
CA GLY A 37 -4.65 -2.23 -5.26
C GLY A 37 -3.28 -2.88 -5.05
N SER A 38 -2.36 -2.23 -4.34
CA SER A 38 -1.04 -2.76 -4.06
C SER A 38 -1.02 -3.57 -2.76
N SER A 39 -0.64 -4.85 -2.83
CA SER A 39 -0.53 -5.74 -1.67
C SER A 39 0.67 -5.45 -0.75
N ALA A 40 1.53 -4.50 -1.11
CA ALA A 40 2.73 -4.15 -0.37
C ALA A 40 3.09 -2.68 -0.55
N ASN A 41 3.98 -2.17 0.30
CA ASN A 41 4.61 -0.88 0.05
C ASN A 41 5.81 -1.07 -0.87
N PHE A 42 6.01 -0.15 -1.81
CA PHE A 42 7.12 -0.21 -2.76
C PHE A 42 7.93 1.08 -2.76
N THR A 43 9.24 0.95 -2.92
CA THR A 43 10.17 2.06 -3.14
C THR A 43 10.90 1.83 -4.46
N ASP A 44 11.15 2.91 -5.19
CA ASP A 44 11.94 2.84 -6.40
C ASP A 44 13.43 2.62 -6.05
N PRO A 45 14.10 1.61 -6.64
CA PRO A 45 15.50 1.32 -6.31
C PRO A 45 16.46 2.45 -6.70
N GLN A 46 16.17 3.24 -7.74
CA GLN A 46 16.98 4.38 -8.13
C GLN A 46 16.83 5.52 -7.11
N PHE A 47 15.61 5.77 -6.64
CA PHE A 47 15.35 6.69 -5.54
C PHE A 47 16.08 6.26 -4.26
N ALA A 48 15.99 4.99 -3.88
CA ALA A 48 16.69 4.47 -2.72
C ALA A 48 18.21 4.66 -2.84
N HIS A 49 18.78 4.38 -4.02
CA HIS A 49 20.19 4.58 -4.29
C HIS A 49 20.61 6.05 -4.22
N SER A 50 19.85 6.97 -4.83
CA SER A 50 20.20 8.40 -4.88
C SER A 50 20.19 9.07 -3.51
N HIS A 51 19.40 8.54 -2.58
CA HIS A 51 19.30 9.04 -1.20
C HIS A 51 20.06 8.19 -0.18
N ASN A 52 20.90 7.26 -0.63
CA ASN A 52 21.67 6.35 0.24
C ASN A 52 20.80 5.56 1.24
N ILE A 53 19.55 5.24 0.86
CA ILE A 53 18.67 4.38 1.65
C ILE A 53 19.23 2.95 1.58
N PRO A 54 19.54 2.31 2.72
CA PRO A 54 20.03 0.94 2.72
C PRO A 54 18.99 -0.04 2.15
N LEU A 55 19.41 -0.81 1.15
CA LEU A 55 18.65 -1.93 0.61
C LEU A 55 19.19 -3.25 1.19
N THR A 56 18.33 -4.00 1.86
CA THR A 56 18.62 -5.33 2.39
C THR A 56 18.07 -6.38 1.45
N GLU A 57 18.88 -7.40 1.12
CA GLU A 57 18.43 -8.52 0.30
C GLU A 57 17.38 -9.36 1.04
N LEU A 58 16.46 -9.95 0.29
CA LEU A 58 15.45 -10.87 0.80
C LEU A 58 16.02 -12.30 0.86
N ASP A 59 15.65 -13.05 1.91
CA ASP A 59 16.01 -14.48 2.02
C ASP A 59 15.54 -15.30 0.81
N SER A 60 14.44 -14.88 0.19
CA SER A 60 13.92 -15.44 -1.05
C SER A 60 13.36 -14.34 -1.96
N PRO A 61 13.65 -14.37 -3.28
CA PRO A 61 13.06 -13.44 -4.23
C PRO A 61 11.53 -13.56 -4.27
N ARG A 62 10.84 -12.43 -4.46
CA ARG A 62 9.37 -12.36 -4.52
C ARG A 62 8.89 -12.00 -5.92
N SER A 63 8.00 -12.79 -6.48
CA SER A 63 7.32 -12.47 -7.74
C SER A 63 6.23 -11.42 -7.50
N VAL A 64 6.03 -10.54 -8.48
CA VAL A 64 4.95 -9.55 -8.47
C VAL A 64 4.08 -9.78 -9.69
N ILE A 65 2.76 -9.73 -9.50
CA ILE A 65 1.78 -9.80 -10.57
C ILE A 65 1.16 -8.42 -10.69
N GLY A 66 1.27 -7.81 -11.87
CA GLY A 66 0.64 -6.53 -12.18
C GLY A 66 -0.87 -6.66 -12.30
N ILE A 67 -1.55 -5.52 -12.37
CA ILE A 67 -3.02 -5.49 -12.52
C ILE A 67 -3.51 -6.10 -13.84
N ASP A 68 -2.65 -6.16 -14.86
CA ASP A 68 -2.92 -6.84 -16.13
C ASP A 68 -2.81 -8.38 -16.04
N GLY A 69 -2.58 -8.91 -14.84
CA GLY A 69 -2.38 -10.33 -14.58
C GLY A 69 -1.02 -10.85 -15.02
N LYS A 70 -0.13 -9.99 -15.54
CA LYS A 70 1.20 -10.41 -15.97
C LYS A 70 2.19 -10.30 -14.83
N GLN A 71 3.06 -11.31 -14.76
CA GLN A 71 4.15 -11.29 -13.80
C GLN A 71 5.24 -10.31 -14.26
N VAL A 72 5.73 -9.50 -13.32
CA VAL A 72 6.92 -8.68 -13.54
C VAL A 72 8.10 -9.59 -13.86
N ARG A 73 8.82 -9.27 -14.95
CA ARG A 73 9.89 -10.12 -15.49
C ARG A 73 10.97 -10.46 -14.46
N ASN A 74 11.33 -9.50 -13.63
CA ASN A 74 12.36 -9.66 -12.61
C ASN A 74 11.70 -9.73 -11.23
N PRO A 75 11.98 -10.77 -10.42
CA PRO A 75 11.47 -10.83 -9.07
C PRO A 75 12.13 -9.73 -8.21
N ILE A 76 11.38 -9.27 -7.21
CA ILE A 76 11.88 -8.39 -6.17
C ILE A 76 12.91 -9.15 -5.33
N ARG A 77 14.06 -8.52 -5.12
CA ARG A 77 15.17 -9.09 -4.35
C ARG A 77 15.55 -8.28 -3.12
N PHE A 78 15.10 -7.03 -3.03
CA PHE A 78 15.53 -6.11 -1.98
C PHE A 78 14.35 -5.45 -1.29
N LYS A 79 14.58 -5.01 -0.06
CA LYS A 79 13.67 -4.21 0.75
C LYS A 79 14.44 -3.10 1.47
N ALA A 80 13.73 -2.03 1.81
CA ALA A 80 14.18 -0.98 2.70
C ALA A 80 13.29 -0.93 3.95
N TRP A 81 13.88 -0.60 5.09
CA TRP A 81 13.12 -0.16 6.26
C TRP A 81 13.13 1.37 6.27
N LEU A 82 11.95 1.99 6.17
CA LEU A 82 11.83 3.45 6.17
C LEU A 82 11.16 3.91 7.46
N VAL A 83 11.71 4.95 8.07
CA VAL A 83 11.05 5.76 9.10
C VAL A 83 10.69 7.08 8.46
N PHE A 84 9.42 7.48 8.58
CA PHE A 84 8.92 8.67 7.91
C PHE A 84 7.77 9.29 8.70
N SER A 85 7.52 10.57 8.46
CA SER A 85 6.41 11.29 9.06
C SER A 85 5.51 11.91 8.00
N SER A 86 4.24 12.08 8.35
CA SER A 86 3.28 12.83 7.55
C SER A 86 2.20 13.36 8.48
N GLN A 87 1.74 14.59 8.27
CA GLN A 87 0.65 15.20 9.05
C GLN A 87 0.83 15.02 10.57
N ASN A 88 2.04 15.25 11.07
CA ASN A 88 2.43 15.12 12.48
C ASN A 88 2.34 13.70 13.07
N ARG A 89 2.28 12.65 12.25
CA ARG A 89 2.35 11.24 12.68
C ARG A 89 3.60 10.60 12.10
N GLN A 90 4.32 9.84 12.95
CA GLN A 90 5.46 9.05 12.54
C GLN A 90 5.03 7.60 12.25
N PHE A 91 5.66 7.01 11.24
CA PHE A 91 5.47 5.64 10.82
C PHE A 91 6.82 4.99 10.59
N SER A 92 6.84 3.66 10.68
CA SER A 92 7.94 2.86 10.16
C SER A 92 7.37 1.64 9.44
N ALA A 93 7.93 1.32 8.29
CA ALA A 93 7.44 0.21 7.48
C ALA A 93 8.51 -0.36 6.56
N ILE A 94 8.30 -1.61 6.15
CA ILE A 94 9.07 -2.25 5.07
C ILE A 94 8.52 -1.78 3.73
N PHE A 95 9.43 -1.42 2.82
CA PHE A 95 9.16 -1.13 1.42
C PHE A 95 9.98 -2.07 0.55
N TYR A 96 9.33 -2.73 -0.41
CA TYR A 96 10.03 -3.60 -1.35
C TYR A 96 10.56 -2.80 -2.54
N ALA A 97 11.76 -3.14 -3.02
CA ALA A 97 12.37 -2.43 -4.13
C ALA A 97 11.80 -2.93 -5.47
N LEU A 98 11.07 -2.07 -6.17
CA LEU A 98 10.46 -2.34 -7.47
C LEU A 98 10.58 -1.06 -8.32
N PRO A 99 11.00 -1.12 -9.61
CA PRO A 99 11.02 0.07 -10.46
C PRO A 99 9.61 0.66 -10.64
N LEU A 100 9.43 1.93 -10.28
CA LEU A 100 8.11 2.59 -10.22
C LEU A 100 7.90 3.66 -11.30
N GLY A 101 8.87 3.86 -12.19
CA GLY A 101 8.78 4.86 -13.26
C GLY A 101 8.92 6.28 -12.73
N ASN A 102 7.84 7.06 -12.72
CA ASN A 102 7.85 8.47 -12.29
C ASN A 102 7.49 8.68 -10.82
N ARG A 103 7.40 7.59 -10.04
CA ARG A 103 7.11 7.63 -8.60
C ARG A 103 8.32 7.12 -7.82
N ASN A 104 8.49 7.63 -6.62
CA ASN A 104 9.52 7.15 -5.70
C ASN A 104 8.97 6.10 -4.74
N LEU A 105 7.68 6.21 -4.37
CA LEU A 105 7.09 5.47 -3.27
C LEU A 105 5.62 5.14 -3.55
N ILE A 106 5.22 3.97 -3.10
CA ILE A 106 3.83 3.51 -3.06
C ILE A 106 3.52 3.01 -1.65
N HIS A 107 2.46 3.56 -1.08
CA HIS A 107 1.80 3.00 0.09
C HIS A 107 0.69 2.06 -0.34
N GLY A 108 0.92 0.77 -0.12
CA GLY A 108 -0.05 -0.28 -0.36
C GLY A 108 -0.90 -0.59 0.87
N THR A 109 -1.60 -1.72 0.82
CA THR A 109 -2.47 -2.18 1.90
C THR A 109 -1.82 -2.22 3.28
N PRO A 110 -0.53 -2.63 3.48
CA PRO A 110 0.05 -2.68 4.82
C PRO A 110 0.11 -1.31 5.50
N TRP A 111 0.41 -0.25 4.73
CA TRP A 111 0.38 1.10 5.28
C TRP A 111 -1.05 1.61 5.44
N LEU A 112 -1.94 1.31 4.49
CA LEU A 112 -3.34 1.75 4.54
C LEU A 112 -4.10 1.20 5.74
N GLU A 113 -3.88 -0.08 6.08
CA GLU A 113 -4.48 -0.71 7.27
C GLU A 113 -3.98 -0.05 8.56
N LEU A 114 -2.69 0.27 8.63
CA LEU A 114 -2.08 0.92 9.80
C LEU A 114 -2.51 2.38 9.96
N ALA A 115 -2.47 3.15 8.86
CA ALA A 115 -2.72 4.58 8.88
C ALA A 115 -4.22 4.91 8.89
N ASN A 116 -5.02 4.05 8.25
CA ASN A 116 -6.46 4.17 8.03
C ASN A 116 -6.88 5.60 7.63
N PRO A 117 -6.30 6.14 6.54
CA PRO A 117 -6.49 7.53 6.17
C PRO A 117 -7.91 7.77 5.63
N ASP A 118 -8.38 9.00 5.77
CA ASP A 118 -9.53 9.50 5.02
C ASP A 118 -9.05 10.03 3.66
N ILE A 119 -9.67 9.55 2.60
CA ILE A 119 -9.40 10.00 1.23
C ILE A 119 -10.65 10.70 0.72
N ASP A 120 -10.52 12.00 0.45
CA ASP A 120 -11.52 12.71 -0.35
C ASP A 120 -11.28 12.37 -1.82
N TRP A 121 -12.06 11.45 -2.37
CA TRP A 121 -11.93 11.00 -3.76
C TRP A 121 -12.27 12.07 -4.80
N THR A 122 -12.91 13.18 -4.42
CA THR A 122 -13.20 14.28 -5.34
C THR A 122 -11.97 15.18 -5.49
N THR A 123 -11.30 15.47 -4.38
CA THR A 123 -10.12 16.35 -4.33
C THR A 123 -8.79 15.61 -4.33
N MET A 124 -8.80 14.29 -4.17
CA MET A 124 -7.65 13.40 -3.96
C MET A 124 -6.81 13.74 -2.72
N LYS A 125 -7.37 14.48 -1.77
CA LYS A 125 -6.70 14.81 -0.51
C LYS A 125 -6.72 13.60 0.43
N VAL A 126 -5.56 13.31 1.02
CA VAL A 126 -5.37 12.25 2.00
C VAL A 126 -5.19 12.90 3.37
N LEU A 127 -6.00 12.52 4.36
CA LEU A 127 -5.93 13.01 5.73
C LEU A 127 -5.71 11.86 6.69
N LEU A 128 -4.79 12.04 7.63
CA LEU A 128 -4.57 11.06 8.70
C LEU A 128 -5.53 11.33 9.85
N ARG A 129 -6.30 10.31 10.23
CA ARG A 129 -7.16 10.39 11.41
C ARG A 129 -6.31 10.67 12.65
N LEU A 130 -6.78 11.61 13.47
CA LEU A 130 -6.23 11.83 14.80
C LEU A 130 -6.42 10.55 15.61
N ALA A 131 -5.42 10.19 16.41
CA ALA A 131 -5.59 9.15 17.41
C ALA A 131 -6.60 9.65 18.45
N THR A 132 -7.88 9.37 18.24
CA THR A 132 -8.88 9.54 19.29
C THR A 132 -8.51 8.56 20.40
N ALA A 133 -8.19 9.08 21.60
CA ALA A 133 -8.14 8.26 22.80
C ALA A 133 -9.39 7.38 22.81
N GLN A 134 -9.18 6.06 22.88
CA GLN A 134 -10.17 5.00 22.69
C GLN A 134 -11.63 5.46 22.69
N ALA A 135 -12.22 5.60 21.50
CA ALA A 135 -13.66 5.46 21.38
C ALA A 135 -13.97 4.01 21.71
N GLY A 136 -14.41 3.78 22.96
CA GLY A 136 -14.69 2.47 23.50
C GLY A 136 -15.67 1.68 22.64
N ASN A 137 -15.54 0.35 22.73
CA ASN A 137 -16.51 -0.68 22.37
C ASN A 137 -17.85 -0.15 21.79
N ILE A 138 -17.86 0.11 20.49
CA ILE A 138 -19.10 0.07 19.72
C ILE A 138 -19.07 -1.26 19.00
N ASN A 139 -19.80 -2.24 19.53
CA ASN A 139 -20.23 -3.37 18.73
C ASN A 139 -21.02 -2.77 17.55
N PRO A 140 -20.61 -2.95 16.29
CA PRO A 140 -21.53 -2.74 15.20
C PRO A 140 -22.57 -3.84 15.32
N GLU A 141 -23.75 -3.51 15.87
CA GLU A 141 -24.97 -4.27 15.65
C GLU A 141 -25.08 -4.57 14.14
N PRO A 142 -25.26 -5.83 13.73
CA PRO A 142 -25.38 -6.18 12.32
C PRO A 142 -26.64 -5.52 11.76
N GLN A 143 -26.45 -4.40 11.06
CA GLN A 143 -27.52 -3.80 10.28
C GLN A 143 -27.93 -4.81 9.22
N ASN A 144 -29.20 -5.23 9.28
CA ASN A 144 -29.85 -6.17 8.39
C ASN A 144 -29.36 -6.00 6.94
N LEU A 145 -28.58 -6.97 6.43
CA LEU A 145 -28.27 -7.00 5.01
C LEU A 145 -29.57 -7.13 4.22
N PRO A 146 -29.75 -6.34 3.14
CA PRO A 146 -30.82 -6.57 2.18
C PRO A 146 -30.83 -8.05 1.76
N VAL A 147 -32.01 -8.63 1.61
CA VAL A 147 -32.21 -10.08 1.36
C VAL A 147 -31.39 -10.53 0.15
N GLU A 148 -31.23 -9.65 -0.83
CA GLU A 148 -30.47 -9.86 -2.06
C GLU A 148 -28.98 -10.14 -1.82
N PHE A 149 -28.42 -9.75 -0.66
CA PHE A 149 -27.01 -9.97 -0.32
C PHE A 149 -26.78 -11.11 0.68
N GLN A 150 -27.84 -11.73 1.21
CA GLN A 150 -27.72 -12.85 2.15
C GLN A 150 -27.12 -14.10 1.49
N GLU A 151 -27.33 -14.29 0.18
CA GLU A 151 -26.77 -15.42 -0.56
C GLU A 151 -25.23 -15.42 -0.62
N PHE A 152 -24.59 -14.25 -0.51
CA PHE A 152 -23.13 -14.14 -0.51
C PHE A 152 -22.49 -14.42 0.86
N GLN A 153 -23.27 -14.50 1.94
CA GLN A 153 -22.74 -14.83 3.27
C GLN A 153 -22.11 -16.23 3.32
N LYS A 154 -22.67 -17.19 2.55
CA LYS A 154 -22.17 -18.57 2.52
C LYS A 154 -20.77 -18.70 1.93
N VAL A 155 -20.32 -17.73 1.11
CA VAL A 155 -19.02 -17.78 0.42
C VAL A 155 -17.86 -17.42 1.36
N VAL A 156 -18.12 -16.61 2.40
CA VAL A 156 -17.09 -16.20 3.36
C VAL A 156 -16.88 -17.28 4.43
N THR A 157 -17.95 -17.96 4.86
CA THR A 157 -17.86 -18.99 5.91
C THR A 157 -17.26 -20.32 5.41
N THR A 158 -17.37 -20.65 4.12
CA THR A 158 -16.80 -21.91 3.59
C THR A 158 -15.29 -21.90 3.40
N LYS A 159 -14.61 -20.74 3.42
CA LYS A 159 -13.14 -20.70 3.39
C LYS A 159 -12.47 -20.87 4.75
N SER A 160 -13.20 -20.73 5.86
CA SER A 160 -12.70 -20.95 7.22
C SER A 160 -12.74 -22.42 7.68
N GLU A 161 -13.43 -23.32 6.97
CA GLU A 161 -13.52 -24.75 7.35
C GLU A 161 -12.55 -25.68 6.58
N MET A 162 -11.77 -25.19 5.61
CA MET A 162 -10.80 -26.02 4.89
C MET A 162 -9.38 -26.06 5.51
N THR A 163 -9.14 -25.46 6.68
CA THR A 163 -7.86 -25.60 7.41
C THR A 163 -7.98 -26.46 8.68
N ALA A 164 -8.97 -27.34 8.74
CA ALA A 164 -9.13 -28.24 9.88
C ALA A 164 -9.53 -29.67 9.48
N VAL A 165 -8.95 -30.25 8.42
CA VAL A 165 -8.91 -31.72 8.27
C VAL A 165 -7.62 -32.16 7.56
N ARG A 166 -6.70 -32.70 8.38
CA ARG A 166 -5.56 -33.60 8.10
C ARG A 166 -4.35 -33.06 7.32
#